data_AF-A0A2L2YZZ5-F1
#
_entry.id   AF-A0A2L2YZZ5-F1
#
_cell.length_a   1.000
_cell.length_b   1.000
_cell.length_c   1.000
_cell.angle_alpha   90.00
_cell.angle_beta   90.00
_cell.angle_gamma   90.00
#
_symmetry.space_group_name_H-M   'P 1'
#
loop_
_entity.id
_entity.type
_entity.pdbx_description
1 polymer ?
#
loop_
_entity_poly.entity_id
_entity_poly.type
_entity_poly.pdbx_seq_one_letter_code
_entity_poly.pdbx_strand_id
1 'polypeptide(L)' 'EKILKLLLVADKYQVYNLTERCSQILITKLSVENICEIVSFADMFNQPNVKLFAISFLKANKKEIMSSLVWSVLI' A
#
# COMPACT_ATOMS: atom_id res chain seq x y z
N GLU A 1 8.91 1.21 -1.19
CA GLU A 1 9.89 1.94 -0.33
C GLU A 1 9.85 3.49 -0.24
N LYS A 2 10.41 4.32 -1.18
CA LYS A 2 10.61 5.78 -0.93
C LYS A 2 9.33 6.57 -0.59
N ILE A 3 8.22 6.26 -1.25
CA ILE A 3 6.92 6.93 -1.01
C ILE A 3 6.32 6.52 0.34
N LEU A 4 6.52 5.28 0.79
CA LEU A 4 6.04 4.84 2.10
C LEU A 4 6.74 5.62 3.21
N LYS A 5 8.07 5.74 3.15
CA LYS A 5 8.83 6.55 4.13
C LYS A 5 8.36 8.01 4.13
N LEU A 6 8.10 8.59 2.96
CA LEU A 6 7.61 9.96 2.86
C LEU A 6 6.19 10.11 3.44
N LEU A 7 5.31 9.14 3.17
CA LEU A 7 3.97 9.08 3.75
C LEU A 7 4.02 9.01 5.28
N LEU A 8 4.94 8.21 5.85
CA LEU A 8 5.15 8.13 7.29
C LEU A 8 5.55 9.44 7.92
N VAL A 9 6.51 10.13 7.31
CA VAL A 9 6.97 11.42 7.81
C VAL A 9 5.84 12.45 7.67
N ALA A 10 5.14 12.47 6.53
CA ALA A 10 4.01 13.37 6.31
C ALA A 10 2.89 13.17 7.34
N ASP A 11 2.53 11.92 7.63
CA ASP A 11 1.52 11.56 8.63
C ASP A 11 1.96 11.93 10.05
N LYS A 12 3.20 11.59 10.43
CA LYS A 12 3.79 11.93 11.73
C LYS A 12 3.77 13.44 12.02
N TYR A 13 4.06 14.26 11.01
CA TYR A 13 4.06 15.72 11.13
C TYR A 13 2.75 16.37 10.66
N GLN A 14 1.71 15.58 10.40
CA GLN A 14 0.36 16.04 10.03
C GLN A 14 0.34 16.99 8.81
N VAL A 15 1.23 16.76 7.85
CA VAL A 15 1.28 17.52 6.59
C VAL A 15 0.25 16.94 5.62
N TYR A 16 -1.03 17.27 5.84
CA TYR A 16 -2.18 16.67 5.17
C TYR A 16 -2.05 16.55 3.65
N ASN A 17 -1.72 17.64 2.96
CA ASN A 17 -1.60 17.66 1.49
C ASN A 17 -0.52 16.68 0.99
N LEU A 18 0.55 16.48 1.76
CA LEU A 18 1.61 15.55 1.41
C LEU A 18 1.18 14.10 1.66
N THR A 19 0.48 13.84 2.77
CA THR A 19 -0.12 12.53 3.09
C THR A 19 -1.10 12.09 2.00
N GLU A 20 -2.00 12.98 1.58
CA GLU A 20 -2.96 12.72 0.51
C GLU A 20 -2.25 12.41 -0.81
N ARG A 21 -1.28 13.25 -1.21
CA ARG A 21 -0.55 13.07 -2.46
C ARG A 21 0.27 11.80 -2.49
N CYS A 22 0.93 11.44 -1.39
CA CYS A 22 1.66 10.18 -1.29
C CYS A 22 0.70 8.98 -1.37
N SER A 23 -0.47 9.07 -0.74
CA SER A 23 -1.49 8.01 -0.80
C SER A 23 -2.00 7.79 -2.23
N GLN A 24 -2.30 8.87 -2.97
CA GLN A 24 -2.70 8.79 -4.37
C GLN A 24 -1.62 8.16 -5.26
N ILE A 25 -0.36 8.53 -5.04
CA ILE A 25 0.77 7.93 -5.77
C ILE A 25 0.89 6.42 -5.48
N LEU A 26 0.67 5.99 -4.23
CA LEU A 26 0.69 4.57 -3.89
C LEU A 26 -0.45 3.81 -4.56
N ILE A 27 -1.66 4.36 -4.53
CA ILE A 27 -2.86 3.75 -5.14
C ILE A 27 -2.67 3.58 -6.65
N THR A 28 -2.16 4.61 -7.34
CA THR A 28 -1.93 4.57 -8.79
C THR A 28 -0.80 3.65 -9.23
N LYS A 29 0.06 3.22 -8.30
CA LYS A 29 1.21 2.34 -8.57
C LYS A 29 1.06 0.94 -7.95
N LEU A 30 -0.14 0.55 -7.56
CA LEU A 30 -0.41 -0.81 -7.10
C LEU A 30 -0.06 -1.82 -8.21
N SER A 31 0.61 -2.89 -7.81
CA SER A 31 1.08 -3.97 -8.68
C SER A 31 1.15 -5.27 -7.88
N VAL A 32 1.23 -6.40 -8.57
CA VAL A 32 1.35 -7.71 -7.91
C VAL A 32 2.63 -7.78 -7.08
N GLU A 33 3.69 -7.09 -7.50
CA GLU A 33 5.00 -7.11 -6.87
C GLU A 33 5.03 -6.33 -5.55
N ASN A 34 4.23 -5.27 -5.41
CA ASN A 34 4.27 -4.37 -4.25
C ASN A 34 3.02 -4.42 -3.37
N ILE A 35 1.97 -5.14 -3.78
CA ILE A 35 0.69 -5.17 -3.05
C ILE A 35 0.86 -5.63 -1.60
N CYS A 36 1.73 -6.61 -1.41
CA CYS A 36 2.06 -7.21 -0.12
C CYS A 36 2.68 -6.20 0.85
N GLU A 37 3.71 -5.47 0.43
CA GLU A 37 4.34 -4.39 1.21
C GLU A 37 3.32 -3.30 1.57
N ILE A 38 2.45 -2.93 0.63
CA ILE A 38 1.48 -1.85 0.79
C ILE A 38 0.33 -2.25 1.74
N VAL A 39 -0.15 -3.50 1.68
CA VAL A 39 -1.17 -4.00 2.62
C VAL A 39 -0.60 -4.06 4.04
N SER A 40 0.59 -4.62 4.24
CA SER A 40 1.24 -4.67 5.55
C SER A 40 1.47 -3.26 6.12
N PHE A 41 1.88 -2.32 5.26
CA PHE A 41 2.01 -0.91 5.65
C PHE A 41 0.67 -0.32 6.08
N ALA A 42 -0.40 -0.50 5.30
CA ALA A 42 -1.69 0.10 5.58
C ALA A 42 -2.42 -0.54 6.79
N ASP A 43 -2.01 -1.74 7.20
CA ASP A 43 -2.43 -2.35 8.47
C ASP A 43 -1.67 -1.77 9.66
N MET A 44 -0.36 -1.54 9.51
CA MET A 44 0.50 -0.99 10.54
C MET A 44 0.26 0.50 10.79
N PHE A 45 -0.10 1.25 9.74
CA PHE A 45 -0.33 2.68 9.77
C PHE A 45 -1.78 2.98 9.41
N ASN A 46 -2.46 3.83 10.18
CA ASN A 46 -3.89 4.09 10.06
C ASN A 46 -4.26 4.90 8.79
N GLN A 47 -4.05 4.31 7.61
CA GLN A 47 -4.25 4.90 6.28
C GLN A 47 -5.44 4.21 5.58
N PRO A 48 -6.69 4.56 5.94
CA PRO A 48 -7.88 3.81 5.55
C PRO A 48 -8.09 3.77 4.03
N ASN A 49 -7.79 4.87 3.33
CA ASN A 49 -7.93 4.94 1.87
C ASN A 49 -6.95 3.97 1.18
N VAL A 50 -5.67 4.01 1.54
CA VAL A 50 -4.64 3.12 0.96
C VAL A 50 -5.03 1.65 1.21
N LYS A 51 -5.49 1.33 2.42
CA LYS A 51 -5.97 -0.02 2.77
C LYS A 51 -7.14 -0.47 1.91
N LEU A 52 -8.14 0.39 1.71
CA LEU A 52 -9.34 0.09 0.91
C LEU A 52 -8.99 -0.25 -0.54
N PHE A 53 -8.14 0.56 -1.17
CA PHE A 53 -7.70 0.34 -2.55
C PHE A 53 -6.78 -0.87 -2.67
N ALA A 54 -5.86 -1.08 -1.72
CA ALA A 54 -5.00 -2.25 -1.72
C ALA A 54 -5.80 -3.56 -1.58
N ILE A 55 -6.76 -3.62 -0.65
CA ILE A 55 -7.64 -4.80 -0.50
C ILE A 55 -8.47 -5.03 -1.77
N SER A 56 -8.97 -3.96 -2.39
CA SER A 56 -9.74 -4.05 -3.64
C SER A 56 -8.88 -4.61 -4.79
N PHE A 57 -7.64 -4.12 -4.92
CA PHE A 57 -6.68 -4.63 -5.90
C PHE A 57 -6.32 -6.10 -5.64
N LEU A 58 -6.10 -6.47 -4.37
CA LEU A 58 -5.79 -7.84 -3.98
C LEU A 58 -6.94 -8.79 -4.35
N LYS A 59 -8.19 -8.40 -4.09
CA LYS A 59 -9.37 -9.19 -4.47
C LYS A 59 -9.46 -9.36 -5.98
N ALA A 60 -9.22 -8.30 -6.75
CA ALA A 60 -9.30 -8.33 -8.22
C ALA A 60 -8.21 -9.22 -8.85
N ASN A 61 -7.00 -9.23 -8.28
CA ASN A 61 -5.84 -9.94 -8.84
C ASN A 61 -5.46 -11.19 -8.03
N LYS A 62 -6.39 -11.73 -7.24
CA LYS A 62 -6.13 -12.80 -6.25
C LYS A 62 -5.35 -13.98 -6.82
N LYS A 63 -5.73 -14.48 -8.00
CA LYS A 63 -5.10 -15.67 -8.61
C LYS A 63 -3.63 -15.43 -8.92
N GLU A 64 -3.33 -14.29 -9.54
CA GLU A 64 -1.98 -13.89 -9.94
C GLU A 64 -1.11 -13.63 -8.72
N ILE A 65 -1.63 -12.90 -7.73
CA ILE A 65 -0.94 -12.61 -6.48
C ILE A 65 -0.61 -13.90 -5.73
N MET A 66 -1.57 -14.81 -5.58
CA MET A 66 -1.33 -16.08 -4.89
C MET A 66 -0.31 -17.00 -5.59
N SER A 67 -0.18 -16.88 -6.91
CA SER A 67 0.87 -17.56 -7.68
C SER A 67 2.22 -16.82 -7.68
N SER A 68 2.25 -15.57 -7.23
CA SER A 68 3.47 -14.77 -7.18
C SER A 68 4.33 -15.18 -5.99
N LEU A 69 5.66 -15.14 -6.17
CA LEU A 69 6.63 -15.36 -5.10
C LEU A 69 6.46 -14.38 -3.93
N VAL A 70 5.87 -13.21 -4.19
CA VAL A 70 5.68 -12.15 -3.19
C VAL A 70 4.67 -12.55 -2.12
N TRP A 71 3.61 -13.28 -2.49
CA TRP A 71 2.64 -13.81 -1.52
C TRP A 71 3.23 -14.95 -0.69
N SER A 72 4.09 -15.78 -1.28
CA SER A 72 4.75 -16.89 -0.59
C SER A 72 5.71 -16.45 0.53
N VAL A 73 6.19 -15.20 0.50
CA VAL A 73 7.06 -14.63 1.55
C VAL A 73 6.25 -14.13 2.76
N LEU A 74 4.93 -13.97 2.61
CA LEU A 74 4.02 -13.44 3.65
C LEU A 74 3.32 -14.52 4.49
N ILE A 75 3.36 -15.78 4.06
CA ILE A 75 2.79 -16.95 4.76
C ILE A 75 3.95 -17.82 5.27
#